data_AF-A0A533WL07-F1
#
_entry.id   AF-A0A533WL07-F1
#
_cell.length_a   1.000
_cell.length_b   1.000
_cell.length_c   1.000
_cell.angle_alpha   90.00
_cell.angle_beta   90.00
_cell.angle_gamma   90.00
#
_symmetry.space_group_name_H-M   'P 1'
#
loop_
_entity.id
_entity.type
_entity.pdbx_description
1 polymer ?
#
loop_
_entity_poly.entity_id
_entity_poly.type
_entity_poly.pdbx_seq_one_letter_code
_entity_poly.pdbx_strand_id
1 'polypeptide(L)' 'MLVGGSNPVRIMGIINTSPESFYKKSIFTEKKTIAKTAKQMEEDDADFIDIGGMSTAPYLKTLISENKEIQRV' A
#
# COMPACT_ATOMS: atom_id res chain seq x y z
N MET A 1 26.81 6.19 -7.36
CA MET A 1 25.99 5.00 -7.64
C MET A 1 24.57 5.49 -7.85
N LEU A 2 24.00 5.32 -9.05
CA LEU A 2 22.60 5.66 -9.32
C LEU A 2 21.74 4.42 -9.05
N VAL A 3 20.62 4.59 -8.34
CA VAL A 3 19.61 3.53 -8.21
C VAL A 3 19.06 3.24 -9.62
N GLY A 4 18.92 1.98 -10.00
CA GLY A 4 18.36 1.56 -11.30
C GLY A 4 19.39 1.32 -12.43
N GLY A 5 20.65 1.71 -12.26
CA GLY A 5 21.68 1.51 -13.29
C GLY A 5 21.34 2.24 -14.59
N SER A 6 21.14 1.51 -15.69
CA SER A 6 20.69 2.05 -16.97
C SER A 6 19.16 2.17 -17.11
N ASN A 7 18.41 1.63 -16.15
CA ASN A 7 16.95 1.65 -16.17
C ASN A 7 16.43 2.85 -15.35
N PRO A 8 15.30 3.44 -15.75
CA PRO A 8 14.67 4.49 -14.96
C PRO A 8 14.23 3.94 -13.60
N VAL A 9 14.46 4.72 -12.54
CA VAL A 9 13.84 4.49 -11.24
C VAL A 9 12.34 4.63 -11.39
N ARG A 10 11.60 3.75 -10.74
CA ARG A 10 10.15 3.79 -10.66
C ARG A 10 9.71 3.97 -9.21
N ILE A 11 8.69 4.77 -8.99
CA ILE A 11 8.12 5.04 -7.68
C ILE A 11 6.85 4.21 -7.52
N MET A 12 6.77 3.48 -6.41
CA MET A 12 5.60 2.71 -6.03
C MET A 12 4.94 3.34 -4.80
N GLY A 13 3.71 3.81 -4.96
CA GLY A 13 2.86 4.26 -3.86
C GLY A 13 2.30 3.07 -3.09
N ILE A 14 2.41 3.08 -1.76
CA ILE A 14 1.89 2.02 -0.89
C ILE A 14 0.60 2.48 -0.21
N ILE A 15 -0.48 1.72 -0.38
CA ILE A 15 -1.74 1.86 0.34
C ILE A 15 -1.99 0.57 1.14
N ASN A 16 -2.07 0.69 2.46
CA ASN A 16 -2.42 -0.42 3.32
C ASN A 16 -3.90 -0.34 3.71
N THR A 17 -4.66 -1.39 3.43
CA THR A 17 -6.06 -1.49 3.86
C THR A 17 -6.20 -2.29 5.17
N SER A 18 -5.09 -2.79 5.71
CA SER A 18 -4.96 -3.43 7.02
C SER A 18 -4.82 -2.41 8.17
N PRO A 19 -5.76 -2.31 9.12
CA PRO A 19 -5.65 -1.41 10.29
C PRO A 19 -4.40 -1.65 11.17
N GLU A 20 -3.94 -2.90 11.19
CA GLU A 20 -2.77 -3.36 11.92
C GLU A 20 -1.44 -3.09 11.20
N SER A 21 -1.43 -2.41 10.06
CA SER A 21 -0.19 -2.01 9.40
C SER A 21 0.69 -1.13 10.30
N PHE A 22 2.01 -1.24 10.12
CA PHE A 22 3.01 -0.55 10.96
C PHE A 22 3.00 0.96 10.75
N TYR A 23 3.05 1.42 9.49
CA TYR A 23 3.13 2.83 9.15
C TYR A 23 1.74 3.47 9.05
N LYS A 24 1.37 4.28 10.04
CA LYS A 24 -0.01 4.79 10.18
C LYS A 24 -0.48 5.72 9.05
N LYS A 25 0.42 6.46 8.41
CA LYS A 25 0.06 7.41 7.34
C LYS A 25 -0.29 6.72 6.01
N SER A 26 0.01 5.43 5.84
CA SER A 26 -0.39 4.68 4.65
C SER A 26 -1.64 3.83 4.86
N ILE A 27 -2.29 3.91 6.03
CA ILE A 27 -3.47 3.09 6.36
C ILE A 27 -4.75 3.79 5.92
N PHE A 28 -5.50 3.15 5.02
CA PHE A 28 -6.79 3.62 4.53
C PHE A 28 -7.76 2.43 4.39
N THR A 29 -8.87 2.45 5.13
CA THR A 29 -9.80 1.30 5.20
C THR A 29 -11.11 1.52 4.44
N GLU A 30 -11.37 2.73 3.97
CA GLU A 30 -12.59 3.08 3.25
C GLU A 30 -12.31 3.18 1.75
N LYS A 31 -13.13 2.51 0.92
CA LYS A 31 -12.98 2.47 -0.54
C LYS A 31 -12.85 3.86 -1.18
N LYS A 32 -13.65 4.83 -0.72
CA LYS A 32 -13.61 6.21 -1.21
C LYS A 32 -12.26 6.88 -0.93
N THR A 33 -11.72 6.66 0.26
CA THR A 33 -10.44 7.23 0.67
C THR A 33 -9.28 6.54 -0.04
N ILE A 34 -9.33 5.21 -0.20
CA ILE A 34 -8.35 4.45 -1.00
C ILE A 34 -8.29 4.99 -2.43
N ALA A 35 -9.44 5.13 -3.10
CA ALA A 35 -9.50 5.64 -4.46
C ALA A 35 -8.97 7.08 -4.57
N LYS A 36 -9.28 7.94 -3.59
CA LYS A 36 -8.74 9.31 -3.54
C LYS A 36 -7.23 9.32 -3.35
N THR A 37 -6.69 8.49 -2.47
CA THR A 37 -5.25 8.38 -2.22
C THR A 37 -4.52 7.85 -3.44
N ALA A 38 -5.05 6.81 -4.11
CA ALA A 38 -4.45 6.27 -5.33
C ALA A 38 -4.38 7.33 -6.43
N LYS A 39 -5.46 8.12 -6.61
CA LYS A 39 -5.48 9.23 -7.56
C LYS A 39 -4.47 10.33 -7.20
N GLN A 40 -4.34 10.67 -5.92
CA GLN A 40 -3.31 11.63 -5.50
C GLN A 40 -1.90 11.11 -5.79
N MET A 41 -1.62 9.83 -5.55
CA MET A 41 -0.32 9.23 -5.85
C MET A 41 -0.02 9.21 -7.35
N GLU A 42 -1.02 9.00 -8.21
CA GLU A 42 -0.90 9.17 -9.67
C GLU A 42 -0.56 10.62 -10.03
N GLU A 43 -1.26 11.60 -9.44
CA GLU A 43 -0.98 13.04 -9.63
C GLU A 43 0.41 13.45 -9.11
N ASP A 44 0.96 12.71 -8.14
CA ASP A 44 2.29 12.88 -7.56
C ASP A 44 3.39 12.03 -8.26
N ASP A 45 3.13 11.58 -9.51
CA ASP A 45 4.05 10.83 -10.38
C ASP A 45 4.45 9.41 -9.90
N ALA A 46 3.60 8.72 -9.13
CA ALA A 46 3.80 7.30 -8.84
C ALA A 46 3.59 6.45 -10.11
N ASP A 47 4.55 5.58 -10.44
CA ASP A 47 4.44 4.66 -11.57
C ASP A 47 3.54 3.45 -11.26
N PHE A 48 3.46 3.07 -9.98
CA PHE A 48 2.68 1.93 -9.51
C PHE A 48 1.99 2.23 -8.19
N ILE A 49 0.86 1.57 -7.95
CA ILE A 49 0.19 1.54 -6.65
C ILE A 49 0.16 0.09 -6.18
N ASP A 50 0.64 -0.15 -4.97
CA ASP A 50 0.55 -1.43 -4.28
C ASP A 50 -0.46 -1.33 -3.13
N ILE A 51 -1.45 -2.23 -3.14
CA ILE A 51 -2.57 -2.24 -2.19
C ILE A 51 -2.48 -3.52 -1.35
N GLY A 52 -2.17 -3.37 -0.06
CA GLY A 52 -1.97 -4.49 0.87
C GLY A 52 -3.12 -4.68 1.86
N GLY A 53 -3.81 -5.82 1.78
CA GLY A 53 -4.91 -6.21 2.67
C GLY A 53 -4.49 -6.85 4.00
N MET A 54 -3.26 -7.34 4.08
CA MET A 54 -2.64 -7.92 5.28
C MET A 54 -1.25 -7.33 5.53
N SER A 55 -0.97 -7.01 6.80
CA SER A 55 0.37 -6.57 7.20
C SER A 55 1.30 -7.77 7.42
N THR A 56 2.56 -7.66 6.99
CA THR A 56 3.62 -8.65 7.26
C THR A 56 4.59 -8.20 8.35
N ALA A 57 4.22 -7.15 9.11
CA ALA A 57 5.07 -6.59 10.15
C ALA A 57 5.40 -7.62 11.25
N PRO A 58 6.69 -7.88 11.55
CA PRO A 58 7.11 -9.02 12.39
C PRO A 58 6.71 -8.90 13.88
N TYR A 59 6.34 -7.70 14.34
CA TYR A 59 6.04 -7.43 15.75
C TYR A 59 4.54 -7.26 16.04
N LEU A 60 3.67 -7.44 15.04
CA LEU A 60 2.23 -7.25 15.18
C LEU A 60 1.50 -8.57 14.94
N LYS A 61 0.34 -8.75 15.58
CA LYS A 61 -0.54 -9.88 15.28
C LYS A 61 -1.35 -9.55 14.03
N THR A 62 -0.86 -9.99 12.87
CA THR A 62 -1.39 -9.57 11.57
C THR A 62 -2.02 -10.68 10.74
N LEU A 63 -1.75 -11.94 11.08
CA LEU A 63 -2.30 -13.08 10.33
C LEU A 63 -3.82 -13.07 10.35
N ILE A 64 -4.40 -13.12 9.16
CA ILE A 64 -5.83 -13.21 8.91
C ILE A 64 -6.11 -14.31 7.87
N SER A 65 -7.38 -14.67 7.69
CA SER A 65 -7.77 -15.58 6.60
C SER A 65 -7.76 -14.85 5.26
N GLU A 66 -7.56 -15.61 4.18
CA GLU A 66 -7.69 -15.13 2.79
C GLU A 66 -9.02 -14.41 2.56
N ASN A 67 -10.14 -14.99 3.01
CA ASN A 67 -11.47 -14.36 2.89
C ASN A 67 -11.52 -12.98 3.55
N LYS A 68 -10.83 -12.79 4.68
CA LYS A 68 -10.79 -11.49 5.36
C LYS A 68 -9.89 -10.50 4.63
N GLU A 69 -8.83 -10.97 3.98
CA GLU A 69 -7.96 -10.14 3.15
C GLU A 69 -8.69 -9.67 1.88
N ILE A 70 -9.40 -10.58 1.21
CA ILE A 70 -10.26 -10.26 0.05
C ILE A 70 -11.30 -9.20 0.40
N GLN A 71 -11.89 -9.24 1.60
CA GLN A 71 -12.86 -8.21 2.02
C GLN A 71 -12.26 -6.81 2.21
N ARG A 72 -10.94 -6.71 2.42
CA ARG A 72 -10.23 -5.45 2.65
C ARG A 72 -9.75 -4.78 1.35
N VAL A 73 -9.76 -5.48 0.22
CA VAL A 73 -9.31 -5.01 -1.10
C VAL A 73 -10.50 -4.88 -2.04
#